data_AF-A0A2H0PR46-F1
#
_entry.id   AF-A0A2H0PR46-F1
#
_cell.length_a   1.000
_cell.length_b   1.000
_cell.length_c   1.000
_cell.angle_alpha   90.00
_cell.angle_beta   90.00
_cell.angle_gamma   90.00
#
_symmetry.space_group_name_H-M   'P 1'
#
loop_
_entity.id
_entity.type
_entity.pdbx_description
1 polymer ?
#
loop_
_entity_poly.entity_id
_entity_poly.type
_entity_poly.pdbx_seq_one_letter_code
_entity_poly.pdbx_strand_id
1 'polypeptide(L)'
;MGGIVLEEDDIDHLQVHGSVEAYHTPGNQPDHPQNPPVKGILPYSRLSAETGEVGFANELGLFDFEISEDQGIDPLVSVDLQGELIYVVDYYSSGDDNIREQWPILDGEMSIVLNEQPSEYSTSQINAFRNTNMTREFFVSRVGRWDYLQAPLMAVVNVDLGEPFSGCNAIYGGSLAFFASDDECFNAVSTTVVSHEYGHHIQHGLGINHFAFAEGYSDSLAEMVFDTPIIGEHFF
;
A
#
# COMPACT_ATOMS: atom_id res chain seq x y z
N MET A 1 29.32 51.08 18.29
CA MET A 1 28.18 50.31 18.83
C MET A 1 27.51 49.65 17.63
N GLY A 2 27.84 48.38 17.37
CA GLY A 2 27.16 47.60 16.34
C GLY A 2 25.91 47.01 16.98
N GLY A 3 24.74 47.49 16.56
CA GLY A 3 23.47 46.90 16.97
C GLY A 3 23.30 45.57 16.24
N ILE A 4 23.04 44.52 16.98
CA ILE A 4 22.50 43.28 16.43
C ILE A 4 21.14 43.65 15.82
N VAL A 5 21.01 43.48 14.51
CA VAL A 5 19.72 43.49 13.82
C VAL A 5 19.01 42.22 14.27
N LEU A 6 17.78 42.36 14.75
CA LEU A 6 16.93 41.23 15.05
C LEU A 6 16.63 40.56 13.71
N GLU A 7 17.22 39.38 13.49
CA GLU A 7 16.87 38.49 12.40
C GLU A 7 15.65 37.71 12.90
N GLU A 8 14.47 38.16 12.48
CA GLU A 8 13.23 37.42 12.65
C GLU A 8 13.19 36.41 11.49
N ASP A 9 13.38 35.14 11.84
CA ASP A 9 13.26 34.02 10.91
C ASP A 9 11.78 33.64 10.86
N ASP A 10 11.01 34.38 10.06
CA ASP A 10 9.62 34.04 9.77
C ASP A 10 9.65 32.86 8.77
N ILE A 11 9.52 31.64 9.30
CA ILE A 11 9.26 30.45 8.50
C ILE A 11 7.84 30.61 7.95
N ASP A 12 7.71 30.77 6.63
CA ASP A 12 6.40 30.74 5.98
C ASP A 12 5.93 29.29 5.87
N HIS A 13 4.63 29.06 6.03
CA HIS A 13 4.05 27.72 6.03
C HIS A 13 3.03 27.60 4.90
N LEU A 14 3.25 26.64 4.01
CA LEU A 14 2.34 26.33 2.93
C LEU A 14 1.41 25.19 3.33
N GLN A 15 0.10 25.43 3.26
CA GLN A 15 -0.90 24.40 3.47
C GLN A 15 -1.24 23.71 2.16
N VAL A 16 -0.90 22.42 2.05
CA VAL A 16 -1.20 21.59 0.89
C VAL A 16 -2.31 20.62 1.24
N HIS A 17 -3.40 20.64 0.48
CA HIS A 17 -4.48 19.67 0.62
C HIS A 17 -4.73 18.99 -0.72
N GLY A 18 -5.24 17.77 -0.70
CA GLY A 18 -5.44 17.05 -1.95
C GLY A 18 -5.90 15.61 -1.78
N SER A 19 -5.76 14.87 -2.88
CA SER A 19 -6.07 13.45 -2.94
C SER A 19 -4.95 12.64 -3.57
N VAL A 20 -4.75 11.42 -3.07
CA VAL A 20 -3.93 10.38 -3.69
C VAL A 20 -4.85 9.33 -4.31
N GLU A 21 -4.68 9.14 -5.61
CA GLU A 21 -5.28 8.07 -6.39
C GLU A 21 -4.18 7.17 -6.97
N ALA A 22 -4.55 5.99 -7.44
CA ALA A 22 -3.67 5.13 -8.21
C ALA A 22 -4.45 4.27 -9.18
N TYR A 23 -3.79 3.81 -10.25
CA TYR A 23 -4.33 2.71 -11.04
C TYR A 23 -4.11 1.39 -10.29
N HIS A 24 -5.21 0.69 -10.01
CA HIS A 24 -5.23 -0.59 -9.29
C HIS A 24 -6.19 -1.56 -9.98
N THR A 25 -6.05 -2.85 -9.74
CA THR A 25 -6.95 -3.85 -10.33
C THR A 25 -8.36 -3.71 -9.74
N PRO A 26 -9.42 -3.66 -10.58
CA PRO A 26 -10.79 -3.63 -10.11
C PRO A 26 -11.34 -5.03 -9.80
N GLY A 27 -12.42 -5.07 -9.02
CA GLY A 27 -13.13 -6.31 -8.72
C GLY A 27 -12.26 -7.32 -7.97
N ASN A 28 -12.60 -8.61 -8.10
CA ASN A 28 -11.94 -9.67 -7.34
C ASN A 28 -10.88 -10.45 -8.13
N GLN A 29 -10.89 -10.32 -9.45
CA GLN A 29 -9.93 -10.97 -10.34
C GLN A 29 -8.55 -10.30 -10.29
N PRO A 30 -7.46 -11.01 -10.61
CA PRO A 30 -6.13 -10.41 -10.72
C PRO A 30 -6.01 -9.45 -11.91
N ASP A 31 -4.88 -8.75 -11.99
CA ASP A 31 -4.52 -7.94 -13.14
C ASP A 31 -4.27 -8.85 -14.35
N HIS A 32 -5.02 -8.62 -15.43
CA HIS A 32 -4.81 -9.26 -16.72
C HIS A 32 -5.43 -8.41 -17.84
N PRO A 33 -5.14 -8.69 -19.13
CA PRO A 33 -5.61 -7.84 -20.22
C PRO A 33 -7.13 -7.68 -20.33
N GLN A 34 -7.94 -8.57 -19.76
CA GLN A 34 -9.41 -8.45 -19.72
C GLN A 34 -9.94 -7.89 -18.38
N ASN A 35 -9.08 -7.71 -17.36
CA ASN A 35 -9.37 -7.02 -16.11
C ASN A 35 -8.29 -5.95 -15.80
N PRO A 36 -8.12 -4.96 -16.69
CA PRO A 36 -7.01 -4.02 -16.59
C PRO A 36 -7.17 -3.07 -15.39
N PRO A 37 -6.07 -2.48 -14.88
CA PRO A 37 -6.12 -1.53 -13.79
C PRO A 37 -6.96 -0.30 -14.11
N VAL A 38 -7.69 0.19 -13.11
CA VAL A 38 -8.52 1.39 -13.18
C VAL A 38 -8.10 2.37 -12.11
N LYS A 39 -8.30 3.65 -12.38
CA LYS A 39 -8.02 4.70 -11.39
C LYS A 39 -9.01 4.63 -10.23
N GLY A 40 -8.50 4.66 -9.01
CA GLY A 40 -9.29 4.77 -7.79
C GLY A 40 -8.49 5.37 -6.65
N ILE A 41 -9.15 5.61 -5.51
CA ILE A 41 -8.50 6.19 -4.32
C ILE A 41 -7.40 5.28 -3.77
N LEU A 42 -6.33 5.90 -3.26
CA LEU A 42 -5.26 5.21 -2.56
C LEU A 42 -5.13 5.76 -1.12
N PRO A 43 -5.74 5.08 -0.14
CA PRO A 43 -5.72 5.53 1.25
C PRO A 43 -4.38 5.20 1.92
N TYR A 44 -4.05 5.93 2.98
CA TYR A 44 -2.88 5.68 3.86
C TYR A 44 -1.49 5.83 3.23
N SER A 45 -1.41 6.24 1.95
CA SER A 45 -0.14 6.55 1.31
C SER A 45 0.65 7.58 2.09
N ARG A 46 1.96 7.41 2.14
CA ARG A 46 2.85 8.36 2.80
C ARG A 46 3.20 9.48 1.85
N LEU A 47 3.09 10.71 2.34
CA LEU A 47 3.60 11.91 1.70
C LEU A 47 4.85 12.36 2.44
N SER A 48 5.89 12.78 1.72
CA SER A 48 7.13 13.30 2.31
C SER A 48 7.60 14.51 1.53
N ALA A 49 7.68 15.66 2.19
CA ALA A 49 8.27 16.86 1.61
C ALA A 49 9.80 16.74 1.59
N GLU A 50 10.46 17.37 0.63
CA GLU A 50 11.93 17.46 0.60
C GLU A 50 12.51 18.20 1.80
N THR A 51 11.72 19.08 2.42
CA THR A 51 12.02 19.80 3.67
C THR A 51 11.99 18.90 4.91
N GLY A 52 11.47 17.66 4.79
CA GLY A 52 11.56 16.61 5.80
C GLY A 52 10.25 16.28 6.52
N GLU A 53 9.19 17.05 6.31
CA GLU A 53 7.86 16.77 6.82
C GLU A 53 7.29 15.48 6.22
N VAL A 54 6.55 14.73 7.03
CA VAL A 54 5.90 13.48 6.62
C VAL A 54 4.44 13.52 7.04
N GLY A 55 3.55 13.17 6.10
CA GLY A 55 2.11 13.07 6.30
C GLY A 55 1.56 11.79 5.68
N PHE A 56 0.28 11.52 5.91
CA PHE A 56 -0.40 10.36 5.35
C PHE A 56 -1.77 10.75 4.80
N ALA A 57 -2.14 10.15 3.68
CA ALA A 57 -3.52 10.21 3.21
C ALA A 57 -4.43 9.44 4.18
N ASN A 58 -5.68 9.89 4.34
CA ASN A 58 -6.66 9.21 5.18
C ASN A 58 -7.36 8.05 4.44
N GLU A 59 -8.40 7.47 5.05
CA GLU A 59 -9.19 6.35 4.51
C GLU A 59 -9.90 6.67 3.17
N LEU A 60 -10.06 7.95 2.83
CA LEU A 60 -10.63 8.42 1.57
C LEU A 60 -9.57 8.80 0.54
N GLY A 61 -8.28 8.59 0.85
CA GLY A 61 -7.16 9.05 0.02
C GLY A 61 -6.92 10.56 0.09
N LEU A 62 -7.58 11.28 1.01
CA LEU A 62 -7.41 12.72 1.16
C LEU A 62 -6.28 13.04 2.13
N PHE A 63 -5.51 14.07 1.85
CA PHE A 63 -4.46 14.55 2.74
C PHE A 63 -4.58 16.04 3.01
N ASP A 64 -4.09 16.43 4.18
CA ASP A 64 -3.91 17.80 4.61
C ASP A 64 -2.51 17.88 5.24
N PHE A 65 -1.63 18.67 4.65
CA PHE A 65 -0.19 18.58 4.84
C PHE A 65 0.43 19.98 4.86
N GLU A 66 0.98 20.36 6.00
CA GLU A 66 1.66 21.64 6.22
C GLU A 66 3.15 21.48 5.95
N ILE A 67 3.72 22.39 5.16
CA ILE A 67 5.11 22.33 4.73
C ILE A 67 5.76 23.66 5.06
N SER A 68 6.92 23.61 5.72
CA SER A 68 7.72 24.81 5.95
C SER A 68 8.32 25.25 4.62
N GLU A 69 8.00 26.47 4.14
CA GLU A 69 8.66 27.03 2.97
C GLU A 69 10.09 27.43 3.34
N ASP A 70 11.07 26.88 2.62
CA ASP A 70 12.42 27.46 2.60
C ASP A 70 12.50 28.45 1.43
N GLN A 71 12.91 29.69 1.73
CA GLN A 71 12.90 30.83 0.81
C GLN A 71 13.91 30.63 -0.34
N GLY A 72 13.57 29.81 -1.33
CA GLY A 72 14.37 29.65 -2.55
C GLY A 72 14.24 28.37 -3.36
N ILE A 73 13.46 27.38 -2.93
CA ILE A 73 13.23 26.12 -3.67
C ILE A 73 11.73 25.84 -3.70
N ASP A 74 11.16 25.61 -4.89
CA ASP A 74 9.81 25.03 -5.01
C ASP A 74 9.88 23.58 -4.50
N PRO A 75 9.39 23.27 -3.29
CA PRO A 75 9.64 21.96 -2.70
C PRO A 75 8.88 20.88 -3.48
N LEU A 76 9.44 19.67 -3.57
CA LEU A 76 8.71 18.50 -4.08
C LEU A 76 8.04 17.74 -2.92
N VAL A 77 6.87 17.18 -3.18
CA VAL A 77 6.26 16.15 -2.35
C VAL A 77 6.47 14.80 -3.02
N SER A 78 7.01 13.84 -2.28
CA SER A 78 7.12 12.46 -2.71
C SER A 78 6.01 11.63 -2.10
N VAL A 79 5.38 10.77 -2.90
CA VAL A 79 4.36 9.83 -2.43
C VAL A 79 4.81 8.40 -2.71
N ASP A 80 4.68 7.54 -1.70
CA ASP A 80 5.08 6.14 -1.76
C ASP A 80 4.17 5.23 -0.91
N LEU A 81 4.45 3.92 -0.98
CA LEU A 81 3.67 2.85 -0.35
C LEU A 81 4.22 2.44 1.01
N GLN A 82 4.85 3.36 1.74
CA GLN A 82 5.37 3.14 3.09
C GLN A 82 4.43 3.75 4.14
N GLY A 83 3.19 3.25 4.17
CA GLY A 83 2.16 3.70 5.10
C GLY A 83 2.53 3.44 6.56
N GLU A 84 1.73 4.00 7.48
CA GLU A 84 2.02 3.96 8.92
C GLU A 84 2.12 2.52 9.48
N LEU A 85 1.26 1.63 8.99
CA LEU A 85 1.13 0.26 9.51
C LEU A 85 1.35 -0.81 8.45
N ILE A 86 1.13 -0.49 7.19
CA ILE A 86 1.38 -1.39 6.06
C ILE A 86 2.41 -0.72 5.18
N TYR A 87 3.42 -1.46 4.76
CA TYR A 87 4.38 -0.99 3.79
C TYR A 87 4.73 -2.08 2.78
N VAL A 88 4.97 -1.66 1.54
CA VAL A 88 5.26 -2.57 0.42
C VAL A 88 6.75 -2.57 0.10
N VAL A 89 7.27 -3.76 -0.20
CA VAL A 89 8.61 -3.97 -0.76
C VAL A 89 8.48 -4.79 -2.03
N ASP A 90 9.02 -4.30 -3.14
CA ASP A 90 9.13 -5.00 -4.39
C ASP A 90 10.40 -5.86 -4.40
N TYR A 91 10.27 -7.16 -4.69
CA TYR A 91 11.39 -8.12 -4.76
C TYR A 91 11.96 -8.28 -6.18
N TYR A 92 11.47 -7.52 -7.16
CA TYR A 92 11.78 -7.74 -8.57
C TYR A 92 13.28 -7.90 -8.89
N SER A 93 13.63 -8.92 -9.69
CA SER A 93 15.00 -9.41 -9.92
C SER A 93 15.93 -8.44 -10.66
N SER A 94 15.47 -7.24 -11.04
CA SER A 94 16.30 -6.13 -11.54
C SER A 94 16.59 -5.01 -10.53
N GLY A 95 16.15 -5.16 -9.27
CA GLY A 95 16.32 -4.19 -8.17
C GLY A 95 14.98 -3.76 -7.57
N ASP A 96 14.96 -3.50 -6.26
CA ASP A 96 13.80 -3.04 -5.49
C ASP A 96 13.30 -1.68 -6.01
N ASP A 97 12.37 -1.66 -6.96
CA ASP A 97 11.78 -0.43 -7.51
C ASP A 97 10.43 -0.14 -6.87
N ASN A 98 10.47 0.09 -5.55
CA ASN A 98 9.30 0.53 -4.80
C ASN A 98 8.76 1.82 -5.41
N ILE A 99 7.45 1.85 -5.70
CA ILE A 99 6.76 3.04 -6.18
C ILE A 99 7.04 4.20 -5.23
N ARG A 100 7.74 5.19 -5.78
CA ARG A 100 8.00 6.49 -5.18
C ARG A 100 8.06 7.52 -6.28
N GLU A 101 7.02 8.34 -6.36
CA GLU A 101 6.90 9.40 -7.37
C GLU A 101 6.95 10.78 -6.69
N GLN A 102 7.22 11.83 -7.46
CA GLN A 102 7.39 13.19 -6.95
C GLN A 102 6.54 14.19 -7.73
N TRP A 103 5.96 15.15 -7.01
CA TRP A 103 5.18 16.25 -7.57
C TRP A 103 5.70 17.58 -7.08
N PRO A 104 5.64 18.64 -7.90
CA PRO A 104 5.83 20.00 -7.42
C PRO A 104 4.73 20.34 -6.43
N ILE A 105 5.09 20.95 -5.30
CA ILE A 105 4.12 21.48 -4.36
C ILE A 105 3.47 22.71 -4.99
N LEU A 106 2.14 22.71 -5.01
CA LEU A 106 1.31 23.80 -5.51
C LEU A 106 0.48 24.34 -4.35
N ASP A 107 0.38 25.65 -4.22
CA ASP A 107 -0.58 26.27 -3.29
C ASP A 107 -2.00 25.87 -3.69
N GLY A 108 -2.75 25.31 -2.72
CA GLY A 108 -4.10 24.82 -2.90
C GLY A 108 -4.23 23.30 -3.09
N GLU A 109 -5.15 22.90 -3.98
CA GLU A 109 -5.58 21.51 -4.14
C GLU A 109 -4.68 20.72 -5.10
N MET A 110 -4.09 19.63 -4.62
CA MET A 110 -3.26 18.72 -5.40
C MET A 110 -3.99 17.40 -5.72
N SER A 111 -3.87 16.97 -6.98
CA SER A 111 -4.33 15.64 -7.43
C SER A 111 -3.13 14.79 -7.78
N ILE A 112 -2.81 13.84 -6.90
CA ILE A 112 -1.70 12.92 -7.05
C ILE A 112 -2.24 11.59 -7.59
N VAL A 113 -1.65 11.09 -8.68
CA VAL A 113 -2.04 9.81 -9.28
C VAL A 113 -0.79 8.94 -9.44
N LEU A 114 -0.71 7.85 -8.71
CA LEU A 114 0.36 6.86 -8.84
C LEU A 114 0.05 5.82 -9.92
N ASN A 115 1.09 5.18 -10.44
CA ASN A 115 0.96 4.07 -11.38
C ASN A 115 0.20 4.48 -12.66
N GLU A 116 0.42 5.70 -13.18
CA GLU A 116 -0.28 6.20 -14.39
C GLU A 116 0.03 5.40 -15.66
N GLN A 117 1.12 4.64 -15.66
CA GLN A 117 1.49 3.68 -16.71
C GLN A 117 1.51 2.27 -16.10
N PRO A 118 0.35 1.61 -15.93
CA PRO A 118 0.27 0.35 -15.23
C PRO A 118 1.09 -0.75 -15.90
N SER A 119 1.83 -1.47 -15.07
CA SER A 119 2.43 -2.76 -15.38
C SER A 119 2.01 -3.76 -14.32
N GLU A 120 2.24 -5.05 -14.55
CA GLU A 120 2.00 -6.07 -13.52
C GLU A 120 2.72 -5.71 -12.21
N TYR A 121 4.02 -5.36 -12.29
CA TYR A 121 4.86 -5.15 -11.11
C TYR A 121 4.47 -3.90 -10.33
N SER A 122 4.16 -2.80 -11.01
CA SER A 122 3.71 -1.58 -10.35
C SER A 122 2.28 -1.72 -9.81
N THR A 123 1.40 -2.41 -10.53
CA THR A 123 0.02 -2.65 -10.09
C THR A 123 -0.04 -3.60 -8.89
N SER A 124 0.81 -4.63 -8.84
CA SER A 124 0.88 -5.53 -7.69
C SER A 124 1.28 -4.79 -6.41
N GLN A 125 2.21 -3.83 -6.50
CA GLN A 125 2.57 -2.99 -5.36
C GLN A 125 1.37 -2.18 -4.85
N ILE A 126 0.63 -1.51 -5.75
CA ILE A 126 -0.59 -0.75 -5.40
C ILE A 126 -1.65 -1.67 -4.78
N ASN A 127 -1.92 -2.82 -5.39
CA ASN A 127 -2.92 -3.76 -4.93
C ASN A 127 -2.59 -4.32 -3.55
N ALA A 128 -1.34 -4.68 -3.29
CA ALA A 128 -0.90 -5.21 -2.01
C ALA A 128 -1.10 -4.18 -0.91
N PHE A 129 -0.66 -2.94 -1.16
CA PHE A 129 -0.84 -1.84 -0.23
C PHE A 129 -2.32 -1.59 0.08
N ARG A 130 -3.14 -1.44 -0.96
CA ARG A 130 -4.56 -1.10 -0.85
C ARG A 130 -5.38 -2.21 -0.18
N ASN A 131 -5.24 -3.45 -0.64
CA ASN A 131 -6.07 -4.57 -0.18
C ASN A 131 -5.67 -5.02 1.23
N THR A 132 -4.39 -4.89 1.60
CA THR A 132 -3.94 -5.16 2.98
C THR A 132 -4.52 -4.14 3.95
N ASN A 133 -4.46 -2.84 3.63
CA ASN A 133 -5.10 -1.81 4.43
C ASN A 133 -6.61 -2.02 4.53
N MET A 134 -7.29 -2.30 3.41
CA MET A 134 -8.73 -2.58 3.40
C MET A 134 -9.10 -3.75 4.32
N THR A 135 -8.34 -4.84 4.26
CA THR A 135 -8.56 -6.03 5.11
C THR A 135 -8.35 -5.68 6.59
N ARG A 136 -7.29 -4.94 6.90
CA ARG A 136 -7.00 -4.47 8.24
C ARG A 136 -8.15 -3.63 8.79
N GLU A 137 -8.59 -2.61 8.05
CA GLU A 137 -9.66 -1.71 8.49
C GLU A 137 -11.00 -2.43 8.66
N PHE A 138 -11.29 -3.38 7.76
CA PHE A 138 -12.46 -4.24 7.91
C PHE A 138 -12.45 -4.99 9.25
N PHE A 139 -11.31 -5.57 9.63
CA PHE A 139 -11.17 -6.28 10.89
C PHE A 139 -11.20 -5.34 12.10
N VAL A 140 -10.38 -4.28 12.09
CA VAL A 140 -10.25 -3.31 13.19
C VAL A 140 -11.57 -2.58 13.47
N SER A 141 -12.35 -2.24 12.44
CA SER A 141 -13.66 -1.61 12.63
C SER A 141 -14.68 -2.49 13.38
N ARG A 142 -14.45 -3.82 13.44
CA ARG A 142 -15.34 -4.80 14.11
C ARG A 142 -14.86 -5.20 15.50
N VAL A 143 -13.55 -5.31 15.68
CA VAL A 143 -12.96 -5.75 16.95
C VAL A 143 -12.47 -4.59 17.83
N GLY A 144 -12.36 -3.39 17.26
CA GLY A 144 -11.73 -2.24 17.90
C GLY A 144 -10.19 -2.28 17.79
N ARG A 145 -9.53 -1.39 18.54
CA ARG A 145 -8.07 -1.34 18.58
C ARG A 145 -7.50 -2.59 19.27
N TRP A 146 -6.59 -3.28 18.58
CA TRP A 146 -5.80 -4.37 19.12
C TRP A 146 -4.32 -4.07 18.90
N ASP A 147 -3.54 -4.08 19.97
CA ASP A 147 -2.13 -3.66 19.96
C ASP A 147 -1.25 -4.44 18.98
N TYR A 148 -1.57 -5.73 18.75
CA TYR A 148 -0.84 -6.55 17.78
C TYR A 148 -0.90 -5.94 16.36
N LEU A 149 -2.06 -5.42 15.95
CA LEU A 149 -2.26 -4.79 14.64
C LEU A 149 -1.85 -3.31 14.58
N GLN A 150 -1.15 -2.83 15.62
CA GLN A 150 -0.47 -1.52 15.63
C GLN A 150 1.02 -1.66 15.31
N ALA A 151 1.52 -2.89 15.17
CA ALA A 151 2.86 -3.12 14.66
C ALA A 151 2.86 -3.03 13.12
N PRO A 152 3.89 -2.44 12.49
CA PRO A 152 4.02 -2.42 11.05
C PRO A 152 4.11 -3.84 10.45
N LEU A 153 3.38 -4.08 9.36
CA LEU A 153 3.41 -5.31 8.57
C LEU A 153 3.96 -5.03 7.17
N MET A 154 4.94 -5.83 6.78
CA MET A 154 5.52 -5.79 5.43
C MET A 154 4.69 -6.65 4.47
N ALA A 155 4.43 -6.13 3.28
CA ALA A 155 3.96 -6.88 2.13
C ALA A 155 5.03 -6.91 1.04
N VAL A 156 5.61 -8.07 0.79
CA VAL A 156 6.59 -8.29 -0.28
C VAL A 156 5.86 -8.73 -1.54
N VAL A 157 6.08 -8.05 -2.66
CA VAL A 157 5.42 -8.35 -3.94
C VAL A 157 6.43 -8.72 -5.02
N ASN A 158 5.91 -9.28 -6.11
CA ASN A 158 6.69 -9.71 -7.27
C ASN A 158 7.83 -10.66 -6.89
N VAL A 159 7.58 -11.53 -5.92
CA VAL A 159 8.55 -12.54 -5.51
C VAL A 159 8.80 -13.48 -6.68
N ASP A 160 10.05 -13.54 -7.12
CA ASP A 160 10.54 -14.45 -8.15
C ASP A 160 11.82 -15.10 -7.64
N LEU A 161 11.69 -16.33 -7.14
CA LEU A 161 12.81 -17.11 -6.60
C LEU A 161 13.48 -17.99 -7.67
N GLY A 162 12.98 -17.97 -8.90
CA GLY A 162 13.36 -18.89 -9.96
C GLY A 162 13.02 -20.36 -9.66
N GLU A 163 13.21 -21.22 -10.66
CA GLU A 163 12.97 -22.66 -10.55
C GLU A 163 13.86 -23.34 -9.48
N PRO A 164 13.33 -24.31 -8.71
CA PRO A 164 11.99 -24.93 -8.79
C PRO A 164 10.95 -24.27 -7.87
N PHE A 165 11.24 -23.09 -7.33
CA PHE A 165 10.38 -22.38 -6.38
C PHE A 165 9.68 -21.19 -7.05
N SER A 166 9.51 -21.25 -8.37
CA SER A 166 8.88 -20.20 -9.15
C SER A 166 7.35 -20.30 -9.02
N GLY A 167 6.71 -19.14 -8.99
CA GLY A 167 5.31 -18.98 -9.36
C GLY A 167 4.23 -19.44 -8.37
N CYS A 168 3.04 -18.88 -8.61
CA CYS A 168 1.74 -19.41 -8.18
C CYS A 168 1.54 -19.62 -6.69
N ASN A 169 2.05 -18.70 -5.88
CA ASN A 169 1.84 -18.78 -4.45
C ASN A 169 1.73 -17.42 -3.78
N ALA A 170 1.15 -17.43 -2.59
CA ALA A 170 1.24 -16.36 -1.61
C ALA A 170 1.46 -16.99 -0.24
N ILE A 171 2.17 -16.30 0.65
CA ILE A 171 2.46 -16.82 1.98
C ILE A 171 2.46 -15.72 3.05
N TYR A 172 2.01 -16.10 4.25
CA TYR A 172 2.32 -15.42 5.49
C TYR A 172 3.41 -16.17 6.27
N GLY A 173 4.56 -15.52 6.44
CA GLY A 173 5.71 -16.03 7.20
C GLY A 173 6.19 -15.11 8.32
N GLY A 174 5.36 -14.15 8.75
CA GLY A 174 5.74 -12.99 9.57
C GLY A 174 5.74 -11.67 8.77
N SER A 175 5.82 -11.77 7.45
CA SER A 175 5.42 -10.77 6.45
C SER A 175 4.43 -11.44 5.48
N LEU A 176 3.72 -10.64 4.71
CA LEU A 176 3.03 -11.13 3.51
C LEU A 176 4.06 -11.24 2.38
N ALA A 177 3.98 -12.27 1.55
CA ALA A 177 4.79 -12.39 0.34
C ALA A 177 3.93 -12.94 -0.80
N PHE A 178 3.98 -12.27 -1.95
CA PHE A 178 3.17 -12.58 -3.12
C PHE A 178 4.07 -12.75 -4.34
N PHE A 179 3.90 -13.87 -5.03
CA PHE A 179 4.71 -14.23 -6.17
C PHE A 179 4.26 -13.47 -7.42
N ALA A 180 5.25 -13.14 -8.28
CA ALA A 180 4.98 -12.60 -9.60
C ALA A 180 4.20 -13.62 -10.46
N SER A 181 3.60 -13.14 -11.55
CA SER A 181 3.01 -14.02 -12.55
C SER A 181 4.06 -14.93 -13.17
N ASP A 182 3.60 -16.09 -13.64
CA ASP A 182 4.39 -17.01 -14.45
C ASP A 182 3.54 -17.56 -15.62
N ASP A 183 4.00 -18.64 -16.24
CA ASP A 183 3.29 -19.28 -17.35
C ASP A 183 1.99 -20.02 -16.93
N GLU A 184 1.80 -20.31 -15.63
CA GLU A 184 0.70 -21.11 -15.07
C GLU A 184 -0.30 -20.30 -14.22
N CYS A 185 0.06 -19.09 -13.79
CA CYS A 185 -0.80 -18.25 -12.96
C CYS A 185 -0.54 -16.75 -13.14
N PHE A 186 -1.53 -15.96 -12.73
CA PHE A 186 -1.37 -14.52 -12.61
C PHE A 186 -0.61 -14.14 -11.34
N ASN A 187 -0.21 -12.87 -11.26
CA ASN A 187 0.40 -12.31 -10.06
C ASN A 187 -0.48 -12.56 -8.83
N ALA A 188 0.14 -13.06 -7.76
CA ALA A 188 -0.60 -13.52 -6.59
C ALA A 188 -1.26 -12.38 -5.78
N VAL A 189 -0.95 -11.11 -6.09
CA VAL A 189 -1.59 -9.95 -5.46
C VAL A 189 -2.99 -9.70 -6.03
N SER A 190 -3.92 -10.59 -5.73
CA SER A 190 -5.36 -10.41 -5.95
C SER A 190 -6.09 -10.16 -4.64
N THR A 191 -7.30 -9.60 -4.72
CA THR A 191 -8.13 -9.23 -3.56
C THR A 191 -8.18 -10.30 -2.46
N THR A 192 -8.83 -11.42 -2.75
CA THR A 192 -9.11 -12.48 -1.76
C THR A 192 -7.85 -13.19 -1.30
N VAL A 193 -6.81 -13.28 -2.15
CA VAL A 193 -5.51 -13.84 -1.77
C VAL A 193 -4.80 -12.94 -0.75
N VAL A 194 -4.78 -11.62 -0.98
CA VAL A 194 -4.20 -10.68 0.00
C VAL A 194 -4.93 -10.75 1.35
N SER A 195 -6.27 -10.80 1.33
CA SER A 195 -7.03 -10.96 2.58
C SER A 195 -6.81 -12.32 3.25
N HIS A 196 -6.66 -13.39 2.48
CA HIS A 196 -6.36 -14.72 3.00
C HIS A 196 -5.03 -14.71 3.77
N GLU A 197 -3.96 -14.19 3.17
CA GLU A 197 -2.67 -14.10 3.86
C GLU A 197 -2.71 -13.17 5.08
N TYR A 198 -3.48 -12.09 5.03
CA TYR A 198 -3.72 -11.25 6.20
C TYR A 198 -4.51 -11.98 7.31
N GLY A 199 -5.39 -12.91 6.94
CA GLY A 199 -6.07 -13.81 7.87
C GLY A 199 -5.07 -14.62 8.71
N HIS A 200 -4.04 -15.16 8.08
CA HIS A 200 -2.96 -15.83 8.80
C HIS A 200 -2.20 -14.90 9.74
N HIS A 201 -2.00 -13.63 9.38
CA HIS A 201 -1.41 -12.64 10.28
C HIS A 201 -2.25 -12.43 11.54
N ILE A 202 -3.57 -12.28 11.41
CA ILE A 202 -4.47 -12.15 12.56
C ILE A 202 -4.39 -13.39 13.47
N GLN A 203 -4.44 -14.59 12.88
CA GLN A 203 -4.40 -15.83 13.64
C GLN A 203 -3.09 -16.05 14.37
N HIS A 204 -1.99 -15.66 13.75
CA HIS A 204 -0.69 -15.66 14.38
C HIS A 204 -0.68 -14.77 15.63
N GLY A 205 -1.24 -13.56 15.55
CA GLY A 205 -1.39 -12.67 16.71
C GLY A 205 -2.29 -13.26 17.82
N LEU A 206 -3.27 -14.08 17.45
CA LEU A 206 -4.14 -14.79 18.40
C LEU A 206 -3.49 -16.07 18.98
N GLY A 207 -2.33 -16.50 18.46
CA GLY A 207 -1.66 -17.73 18.86
C GLY A 207 -2.41 -19.01 18.44
N ILE A 208 -3.22 -18.94 17.39
CA ILE A 208 -3.99 -20.08 16.87
C ILE A 208 -3.14 -20.83 15.83
N ASN A 209 -2.71 -22.04 16.17
CA ASN A 209 -1.80 -22.85 15.35
C ASN A 209 -2.43 -24.17 14.88
N HIS A 210 -3.61 -24.11 14.26
CA HIS A 210 -4.28 -25.28 13.70
C HIS A 210 -4.53 -25.10 12.21
N PHE A 211 -3.74 -25.78 11.37
CA PHE A 211 -3.68 -25.58 9.91
C PHE A 211 -5.06 -25.44 9.25
N ALA A 212 -5.94 -26.44 9.33
CA ALA A 212 -7.23 -26.36 8.63
C ALA A 212 -8.19 -25.27 9.17
N PHE A 213 -8.04 -24.89 10.44
CA PHE A 213 -8.80 -23.75 10.97
C PHE A 213 -8.17 -22.44 10.52
N ALA A 214 -6.85 -22.45 10.33
CA ALA A 214 -6.09 -21.33 9.82
C ALA A 214 -6.63 -20.90 8.44
N GLU A 215 -6.54 -21.83 7.50
CA GLU A 215 -7.06 -21.71 6.14
C GLU A 215 -8.53 -21.24 6.12
N GLY A 216 -9.42 -21.96 6.82
CA GLY A 216 -10.85 -21.66 6.75
C GLY A 216 -11.24 -20.30 7.33
N TYR A 217 -10.50 -19.80 8.33
CA TYR A 217 -10.68 -18.44 8.84
C TYR A 217 -10.17 -17.40 7.84
N SER A 218 -9.00 -17.63 7.25
CA SER A 218 -8.42 -16.74 6.24
C SER A 218 -9.34 -16.59 5.04
N ASP A 219 -9.90 -17.71 4.56
CA ASP A 219 -10.93 -17.71 3.52
C ASP A 219 -12.18 -16.94 3.97
N SER A 220 -12.73 -17.26 5.14
CA SER A 220 -13.92 -16.58 5.65
C SER A 220 -13.72 -15.07 5.78
N LEU A 221 -12.53 -14.62 6.19
CA LEU A 221 -12.19 -13.20 6.25
C LEU A 221 -12.22 -12.59 4.85
N ALA A 222 -11.56 -13.22 3.88
CA ALA A 222 -11.54 -12.75 2.49
C ALA A 222 -12.94 -12.66 1.88
N GLU A 223 -13.78 -13.68 2.09
CA GLU A 223 -15.18 -13.68 1.65
C GLU A 223 -15.96 -12.50 2.24
N MET A 224 -15.76 -12.23 3.53
CA MET A 224 -16.44 -11.14 4.24
C MET A 224 -15.95 -9.74 3.81
N VAL A 225 -14.66 -9.59 3.49
CA VAL A 225 -14.07 -8.31 3.06
C VAL A 225 -14.55 -7.93 1.66
N PHE A 226 -14.58 -8.90 0.74
CA PHE A 226 -14.86 -8.66 -0.67
C PHE A 226 -16.27 -9.08 -1.13
N ASP A 227 -17.12 -9.53 -0.19
CA ASP A 227 -18.50 -9.96 -0.43
C ASP A 227 -18.60 -10.95 -1.61
N THR A 228 -17.76 -11.99 -1.56
CA THR A 228 -17.63 -13.00 -2.62
C THR A 228 -17.47 -14.40 -2.03
N PRO A 229 -18.05 -15.44 -2.65
CA PRO A 229 -17.85 -16.83 -2.24
C PRO A 229 -16.65 -17.51 -2.93
N ILE A 230 -15.84 -16.75 -3.69
CA ILE A 230 -14.73 -17.29 -4.48
C ILE A 230 -13.41 -16.77 -3.91
N ILE A 231 -12.53 -17.70 -3.53
CA ILE A 231 -11.14 -17.42 -3.13
C ILE A 231 -10.22 -17.64 -4.33
N GLY A 232 -9.33 -16.68 -4.61
CA GLY A 232 -8.37 -16.78 -5.71
C GLY A 232 -9.03 -16.87 -7.09
N GLU A 233 -10.04 -16.03 -7.35
CA GLU A 233 -10.74 -16.02 -8.65
C GLU A 233 -9.75 -15.77 -9.80
N HIS A 234 -9.64 -16.72 -10.74
CA HIS A 234 -8.66 -16.70 -11.83
C HIS A 234 -7.21 -16.62 -11.36
N PHE A 235 -6.86 -17.27 -10.25
CA PHE A 235 -5.46 -17.37 -9.85
C PHE A 235 -4.61 -18.14 -10.89
N PHE A 236 -5.18 -19.20 -11.47
CA PHE A 236 -4.60 -20.03 -12.53
C PHE A 236 -5.33 -19.83 -13.87
#